data_AF-A0A2E5VUE8-F1
#
_entry.id   AF-A0A2E5VUE8-F1
#
_cell.length_a   1.000
_cell.length_b   1.000
_cell.length_c   1.000
_cell.angle_alpha   90.00
_cell.angle_beta   90.00
_cell.angle_gamma   90.00
#
_symmetry.space_group_name_H-M   'P 1'
#
loop_
_entity.id
_entity.type
_entity.pdbx_description
1 polymer ?
#
loop_
_entity_poly.entity_id
_entity_poly.type
_entity_poly.pdbx_seq_one_letter_code
_entity_poly.pdbx_strand_id
1 'polypeptide(L)'
;MRFFGKNIDRDHLFLELRSKYNLASWMALDIENFLSSKEIKISSLTKQRLHDQFSLAISFLMEADDVKQFMKGAHKNCLSVISKHSKSILEHLDIDSLFQRVQGESVDAFNDLAESNRTFFKSYQKYLDPHDFENHIYKGTKHFNRGFLDACDLLFNFVDADQDQIIKRAKLISSSFFVAEQHLKNALSDERGYELFRIQFQTLSNNLKDIEQRKYLFQKSLNSNIEYIKVFKELCLINRTFHENLSEDLKFMGSLESMFLFEQMDQYEALMIRHAIDICLHDLMALNSSIPHIEIFSGRLIKDPVYDVLGKKVL
;
A
#
# COMPACT_ATOMS: atom_id res chain seq x y z
N MET A 1 12.26 1.83 -13.85
CA MET A 1 12.43 0.41 -14.33
C MET A 1 13.54 0.29 -15.38
N ARG A 2 14.31 -0.81 -15.38
CA ARG A 2 15.46 -1.06 -16.29
C ARG A 2 15.10 -1.21 -17.79
N PHE A 3 13.82 -1.34 -18.12
CA PHE A 3 13.35 -1.48 -19.51
C PHE A 3 12.73 -0.21 -20.09
N PHE A 4 12.52 0.84 -19.30
CA PHE A 4 11.95 2.10 -19.79
C PHE A 4 12.85 2.79 -20.81
N GLY A 5 12.23 3.52 -21.74
CA GLY A 5 12.88 4.26 -22.82
C GLY A 5 13.28 3.42 -24.02
N LYS A 6 13.10 2.09 -23.96
CA LYS A 6 13.43 1.18 -25.07
C LYS A 6 12.31 1.05 -26.10
N ASN A 7 11.06 1.20 -25.66
CA ASN A 7 9.89 1.17 -26.53
C ASN A 7 8.74 1.91 -25.84
N ILE A 8 8.48 3.15 -26.29
CA ILE A 8 7.54 4.07 -25.65
C ILE A 8 6.12 3.50 -25.60
N ASP A 9 5.65 2.88 -26.69
CA ASP A 9 4.28 2.32 -26.73
C ASP A 9 4.12 1.16 -25.73
N ARG A 10 5.14 0.32 -25.58
CA ARG A 10 5.15 -0.76 -24.57
C ARG A 10 5.33 -0.22 -23.16
N ASP A 11 6.08 0.85 -22.98
CA ASP A 11 6.24 1.52 -21.70
C ASP A 11 4.89 2.12 -21.26
N HIS A 12 4.19 2.81 -22.16
CA HIS A 12 2.85 3.35 -21.94
C HIS A 12 1.86 2.25 -21.56
N LEU A 13 1.77 1.19 -22.37
CA LEU A 13 0.88 0.06 -22.07
C LEU A 13 1.26 -0.65 -20.76
N PHE A 14 2.55 -0.79 -20.47
CA PHE A 14 2.99 -1.34 -19.18
C PHE A 14 2.52 -0.50 -18.00
N LEU A 15 2.63 0.81 -18.10
CA LEU A 15 2.23 1.73 -17.03
C LEU A 15 0.73 1.66 -16.79
N GLU A 16 -0.09 1.60 -17.85
CA GLU A 16 -1.55 1.43 -17.73
C GLU A 16 -1.90 0.14 -16.99
N LEU A 17 -1.35 -0.99 -17.44
CA LEU A 17 -1.65 -2.30 -16.85
C LEU A 17 -1.15 -2.39 -15.40
N ARG A 18 0.03 -1.84 -15.11
CA ARG A 18 0.55 -1.76 -13.73
C ARG A 18 -0.37 -0.93 -12.84
N SER A 19 -0.83 0.22 -13.31
CA SER A 19 -1.72 1.08 -12.51
C SER A 19 -3.08 0.43 -12.25
N LYS A 20 -3.62 -0.34 -13.22
CA LYS A 20 -4.83 -1.16 -13.00
C LYS A 20 -4.61 -2.25 -11.95
N TYR A 21 -3.50 -2.99 -12.02
CA TYR A 21 -3.18 -4.02 -11.02
C TYR A 21 -2.99 -3.44 -9.62
N ASN A 22 -2.27 -2.32 -9.51
CA ASN A 22 -2.06 -1.65 -8.24
C ASN A 22 -3.38 -1.11 -7.68
N LEU A 23 -4.20 -0.47 -8.51
CA LEU A 23 -5.51 0.04 -8.11
C LEU A 23 -6.41 -1.07 -7.56
N ALA A 24 -6.46 -2.21 -8.26
CA ALA A 24 -7.21 -3.37 -7.79
C ALA A 24 -6.76 -3.85 -6.41
N SER A 25 -5.44 -3.98 -6.18
CA SER A 25 -4.89 -4.34 -4.88
C SER A 25 -5.22 -3.32 -3.80
N TRP A 26 -5.09 -2.02 -4.08
CA TRP A 26 -5.36 -0.96 -3.12
C TRP A 26 -6.84 -0.82 -2.78
N MET A 27 -7.74 -1.08 -3.73
CA MET A 27 -9.18 -1.15 -3.47
C MET A 27 -9.54 -2.29 -2.50
N ALA A 28 -8.89 -3.46 -2.65
CA ALA A 28 -9.10 -4.57 -1.73
C ALA A 28 -8.58 -4.26 -0.32
N LEU A 29 -7.40 -3.64 -0.22
CA LEU A 29 -6.83 -3.19 1.06
C LEU A 29 -7.67 -2.09 1.72
N ASP A 30 -8.24 -1.17 0.94
CA ASP A 30 -9.17 -0.15 1.44
C ASP A 30 -10.42 -0.74 2.07
N ILE A 31 -10.99 -1.77 1.43
CA ILE A 31 -12.14 -2.51 1.96
C ILE A 31 -11.76 -3.25 3.24
N GLU A 32 -10.64 -3.97 3.25
CA GLU A 32 -10.18 -4.70 4.45
C GLU A 32 -9.93 -3.74 5.61
N ASN A 33 -9.17 -2.67 5.40
CA ASN A 33 -8.86 -1.69 6.44
C ASN A 33 -10.14 -1.03 7.01
N PHE A 34 -11.11 -0.73 6.16
CA PHE A 34 -12.43 -0.24 6.58
C PHE A 34 -13.22 -1.26 7.41
N LEU A 35 -13.20 -2.54 7.02
CA LEU A 35 -13.93 -3.62 7.71
C LEU A 35 -13.28 -4.03 9.03
N SER A 36 -11.96 -3.93 9.14
CA SER A 36 -11.17 -4.27 10.33
C SER A 36 -11.32 -3.22 11.44
N SER A 37 -11.84 -2.03 11.12
CA SER A 37 -12.10 -0.98 12.12
C SER A 37 -13.28 -1.33 13.05
N LYS A 38 -13.01 -1.30 14.36
CA LYS A 38 -14.03 -1.52 15.41
C LYS A 38 -15.01 -0.36 15.57
N GLU A 39 -14.75 0.80 14.95
CA GLU A 39 -15.53 2.02 15.15
C GLU A 39 -16.79 2.10 14.26
N ILE A 40 -16.92 1.21 13.26
CA ILE A 40 -17.91 1.38 12.19
C ILE A 40 -19.01 0.32 12.24
N LYS A 41 -20.27 0.79 12.37
CA LYS A 41 -21.45 -0.03 12.08
C LYS A 41 -21.72 -0.06 10.59
N ILE A 42 -21.66 -1.23 9.99
CA ILE A 42 -21.85 -1.41 8.54
C ILE A 42 -23.33 -1.62 8.24
N SER A 43 -23.93 -0.68 7.51
CA SER A 43 -25.30 -0.83 7.00
C SER A 43 -25.37 -1.80 5.82
N SER A 44 -26.57 -2.32 5.50
CA SER A 44 -26.77 -3.16 4.31
C SER A 44 -26.38 -2.45 3.01
N LEU A 45 -26.67 -1.14 2.89
CA LEU A 45 -26.26 -0.33 1.75
C LEU A 45 -24.74 -0.22 1.65
N THR A 46 -24.05 -0.01 2.78
CA THR A 46 -22.58 0.04 2.81
C THR A 46 -21.99 -1.31 2.41
N LYS A 47 -22.55 -2.42 2.91
CA LYS A 47 -22.15 -3.77 2.52
C LYS A 47 -22.27 -3.98 1.00
N GLN A 48 -23.39 -3.59 0.40
CA GLN A 48 -23.57 -3.68 -1.05
C GLN A 48 -22.51 -2.87 -1.80
N ARG A 49 -22.25 -1.62 -1.39
CA ARG A 49 -21.23 -0.79 -2.03
C ARG A 49 -19.82 -1.38 -1.94
N LEU A 50 -19.47 -2.01 -0.81
CA LEU A 50 -18.19 -2.71 -0.67
C LEU A 50 -18.11 -3.90 -1.65
N HIS A 51 -19.18 -4.69 -1.84
CA HIS A 51 -19.23 -5.75 -2.85
C HIS A 51 -19.09 -5.22 -4.28
N ASP A 52 -19.76 -4.13 -4.60
CA ASP A 52 -19.68 -3.50 -5.91
C ASP A 52 -18.24 -2.99 -6.17
N GLN A 53 -17.61 -2.37 -5.16
CA GLN A 53 -16.24 -1.87 -5.24
C GLN A 53 -15.22 -3.02 -5.34
N PHE A 54 -15.41 -4.13 -4.63
CA PHE A 54 -14.57 -5.31 -4.75
C PHE A 54 -14.70 -5.97 -6.13
N SER A 55 -15.93 -6.07 -6.65
CA SER A 55 -16.19 -6.59 -8.00
C SER A 55 -15.51 -5.74 -9.07
N LEU A 56 -15.48 -4.41 -8.88
CA LEU A 56 -14.73 -3.50 -9.73
C LEU A 56 -13.20 -3.72 -9.63
N ALA A 57 -12.67 -4.08 -8.46
CA ALA A 57 -11.25 -4.41 -8.32
C ALA A 57 -10.90 -5.66 -9.15
N ILE A 58 -11.75 -6.69 -9.08
CA ILE A 58 -11.63 -7.91 -9.90
C ILE A 58 -11.70 -7.57 -11.39
N SER A 59 -12.61 -6.69 -11.83
CA SER A 59 -12.72 -6.34 -13.24
C SER A 59 -11.46 -5.62 -13.75
N PHE A 60 -10.86 -4.72 -12.96
CA PHE A 60 -9.57 -4.10 -13.33
C PHE A 60 -8.45 -5.12 -13.48
N LEU A 61 -8.36 -6.12 -12.58
CA LEU A 61 -7.41 -7.22 -12.69
C LEU A 61 -7.62 -8.02 -13.99
N MET A 62 -8.87 -8.40 -14.27
CA MET A 62 -9.24 -9.21 -15.44
C MET A 62 -8.96 -8.47 -16.75
N GLU A 63 -9.40 -7.22 -16.88
CA GLU A 63 -9.13 -6.39 -18.05
C GLU A 63 -7.62 -6.24 -18.29
N ALA A 64 -6.85 -6.02 -17.22
CA ALA A 64 -5.41 -5.90 -17.35
C ALA A 64 -4.75 -7.22 -17.78
N ASP A 65 -5.22 -8.37 -17.28
CA ASP A 65 -4.76 -9.69 -17.68
C ASP A 65 -5.06 -10.02 -19.15
N ASP A 66 -6.26 -9.67 -19.61
CA ASP A 66 -6.68 -9.82 -21.00
C ASP A 66 -5.79 -9.01 -21.94
N VAL A 67 -5.39 -7.80 -21.56
CA VAL A 67 -4.50 -6.98 -22.40
C VAL A 67 -3.03 -7.40 -22.27
N LYS A 68 -2.60 -7.86 -21.09
CA LYS A 68 -1.23 -8.37 -20.83
C LYS A 68 -0.84 -9.51 -21.78
N GLN A 69 -1.80 -10.29 -22.29
CA GLN A 69 -1.50 -11.39 -23.22
C GLN A 69 -0.76 -10.93 -24.48
N PHE A 70 -1.00 -9.69 -24.93
CA PHE A 70 -0.38 -9.08 -26.11
C PHE A 70 1.02 -8.47 -25.85
N MET A 71 1.41 -8.36 -24.58
CA MET A 71 2.73 -7.85 -24.19
C MET A 71 3.85 -8.85 -24.51
N LYS A 72 5.11 -8.40 -24.57
CA LYS A 72 6.27 -9.26 -24.83
C LYS A 72 7.48 -8.86 -23.99
N GLY A 73 8.42 -9.80 -23.82
CA GLY A 73 9.72 -9.54 -23.21
C GLY A 73 9.65 -9.12 -21.74
N ALA A 74 10.52 -8.17 -21.35
CA ALA A 74 10.67 -7.73 -19.97
C ALA A 74 9.38 -7.14 -19.39
N HIS A 75 8.62 -6.38 -20.17
CA HIS A 75 7.35 -5.80 -19.74
C HIS A 75 6.32 -6.87 -19.36
N LYS A 76 6.08 -7.87 -20.23
CA LYS A 76 5.15 -8.98 -19.93
C LYS A 76 5.58 -9.75 -18.69
N ASN A 77 6.87 -10.05 -18.57
CA ASN A 77 7.38 -10.82 -17.45
C ASN A 77 7.23 -10.05 -16.13
N CYS A 78 7.48 -8.74 -16.13
CA CYS A 78 7.26 -7.88 -14.99
C CYS A 78 5.77 -7.79 -14.62
N LEU A 79 4.88 -7.54 -15.60
CA LEU A 79 3.42 -7.53 -15.39
C LEU A 79 2.89 -8.86 -14.87
N SER A 80 3.50 -9.98 -15.28
CA SER A 80 3.10 -11.30 -14.78
C SER A 80 3.43 -11.48 -13.30
N VAL A 81 4.52 -10.88 -12.81
CA VAL A 81 4.85 -10.86 -11.38
C VAL A 81 3.86 -9.99 -10.61
N ILE A 82 3.53 -8.81 -11.13
CA ILE A 82 2.55 -7.89 -10.53
C ILE A 82 1.16 -8.54 -10.49
N SER A 83 0.66 -9.03 -11.63
CA SER A 83 -0.63 -9.73 -11.77
C SER A 83 -0.77 -10.90 -10.80
N LYS A 84 0.25 -11.77 -10.69
CA LYS A 84 0.22 -12.90 -9.75
C LYS A 84 0.07 -12.42 -8.29
N HIS A 85 0.77 -11.34 -7.95
CA HIS A 85 0.72 -10.78 -6.61
C HIS A 85 -0.63 -10.10 -6.33
N SER A 86 -1.13 -9.27 -7.24
CA SER A 86 -2.47 -8.64 -7.13
C SER A 86 -3.58 -9.68 -7.03
N LYS A 87 -3.52 -10.76 -7.82
CA LYS A 87 -4.46 -11.88 -7.72
C LYS A 87 -4.42 -12.53 -6.34
N SER A 88 -3.23 -12.78 -5.80
CA SER A 88 -3.08 -13.34 -4.46
C SER A 88 -3.62 -12.41 -3.36
N ILE A 89 -3.47 -11.10 -3.49
CA ILE A 89 -4.07 -10.13 -2.57
C ILE A 89 -5.59 -10.23 -2.64
N LEU A 90 -6.17 -10.18 -3.84
CA LEU A 90 -7.62 -10.23 -4.03
C LEU A 90 -8.23 -11.56 -3.56
N GLU A 91 -7.57 -12.70 -3.81
CA GLU A 91 -8.02 -14.00 -3.31
C GLU A 91 -7.98 -14.07 -1.78
N HIS A 92 -6.95 -13.49 -1.16
CA HIS A 92 -6.83 -13.47 0.29
C HIS A 92 -7.81 -12.50 0.95
N LEU A 93 -8.10 -11.37 0.29
CA LEU A 93 -9.01 -10.33 0.74
C LEU A 93 -10.40 -10.47 0.12
N ASP A 94 -10.78 -11.69 -0.24
CA ASP A 94 -12.11 -12.00 -0.76
C ASP A 94 -13.18 -11.45 0.18
N ILE A 95 -14.11 -10.67 -0.36
CA ILE A 95 -15.00 -9.86 0.45
C ILE A 95 -15.96 -10.70 1.30
N ASP A 96 -16.40 -11.86 0.80
CA ASP A 96 -17.23 -12.78 1.58
C ASP A 96 -16.44 -13.33 2.77
N SER A 97 -15.17 -13.66 2.54
CA SER A 97 -14.23 -14.09 3.57
C SER A 97 -13.99 -12.99 4.60
N LEU A 98 -13.81 -11.72 4.19
CA LEU A 98 -13.63 -10.58 5.10
C LEU A 98 -14.83 -10.40 6.03
N PHE A 99 -16.06 -10.51 5.51
CA PHE A 99 -17.26 -10.44 6.36
C PHE A 99 -17.37 -11.61 7.35
N GLN A 100 -16.76 -12.76 7.05
CA GLN A 100 -16.75 -13.93 7.93
C GLN A 100 -15.61 -13.88 8.97
N ARG A 101 -14.44 -13.32 8.62
CA ARG A 101 -13.24 -13.20 9.47
C ARG A 101 -13.47 -12.41 10.76
N VAL A 102 -14.51 -11.57 10.80
CA VAL A 102 -14.99 -10.91 12.02
C VAL A 102 -15.32 -11.92 13.16
N GLN A 103 -15.35 -13.24 12.88
CA GLN A 103 -15.58 -14.32 13.86
C GLN A 103 -14.37 -15.23 14.20
N GLY A 104 -13.14 -14.85 13.82
CA GLY A 104 -11.91 -15.54 14.23
C GLY A 104 -11.06 -16.00 13.04
N GLU A 105 -9.80 -15.58 13.02
CA GLU A 105 -8.86 -15.90 11.93
C GLU A 105 -8.09 -17.21 12.17
N SER A 106 -7.79 -17.91 11.07
CA SER A 106 -6.82 -19.01 11.04
C SER A 106 -5.43 -18.49 10.65
N VAL A 107 -4.41 -18.84 11.43
CA VAL A 107 -2.98 -18.56 11.21
C VAL A 107 -2.49 -18.91 9.78
N ASP A 108 -3.12 -19.89 9.12
CA ASP A 108 -2.75 -20.36 7.78
C ASP A 108 -2.93 -19.29 6.69
N ALA A 109 -4.01 -18.52 6.74
CA ALA A 109 -4.27 -17.48 5.74
C ALA A 109 -3.18 -16.39 5.77
N PHE A 110 -2.71 -16.03 6.96
CA PHE A 110 -1.64 -15.05 7.15
C PHE A 110 -0.29 -15.53 6.57
N ASN A 111 0.02 -16.82 6.75
CA ASN A 111 1.23 -17.43 6.22
C ASN A 111 1.26 -17.45 4.68
N ASP A 112 0.12 -17.70 4.04
CA ASP A 112 0.01 -17.69 2.57
C ASP A 112 0.27 -16.29 1.98
N LEU A 113 -0.29 -15.24 2.60
CA LEU A 113 -0.04 -13.86 2.19
C LEU A 113 1.43 -13.48 2.38
N ALA A 114 2.03 -13.89 3.51
CA ALA A 114 3.45 -13.66 3.79
C ALA A 114 4.37 -14.28 2.73
N GLU A 115 4.10 -15.52 2.30
CA GLU A 115 4.89 -16.20 1.28
C GLU A 115 4.69 -15.59 -0.11
N SER A 116 3.46 -15.17 -0.42
CA SER A 116 3.15 -14.41 -1.63
C SER A 116 3.97 -13.11 -1.70
N ASN A 117 4.01 -12.34 -0.61
CA ASN A 117 4.81 -11.12 -0.49
C ASN A 117 6.30 -11.39 -0.72
N ARG A 118 6.86 -12.42 -0.05
CA ARG A 118 8.27 -12.81 -0.23
C ARG A 118 8.59 -13.17 -1.68
N THR A 119 7.72 -13.94 -2.32
CA THR A 119 7.85 -14.35 -3.73
C THR A 119 7.78 -13.14 -4.66
N PHE A 120 6.85 -12.21 -4.41
CA PHE A 120 6.72 -10.97 -5.17
C PHE A 120 8.01 -10.15 -5.07
N PHE A 121 8.46 -9.83 -3.86
CA PHE A 121 9.65 -9.02 -3.66
C PHE A 121 10.86 -9.63 -4.38
N LYS A 122 11.12 -10.92 -4.20
CA LYS A 122 12.26 -11.60 -4.85
C LYS A 122 12.18 -11.54 -6.38
N SER A 123 10.99 -11.77 -6.93
CA SER A 123 10.75 -11.82 -8.38
C SER A 123 10.80 -10.44 -9.05
N TYR A 124 10.32 -9.42 -8.35
CA TYR A 124 10.17 -8.05 -8.87
C TYR A 124 11.47 -7.25 -8.90
N GLN A 125 12.37 -7.49 -7.94
CA GLN A 125 13.60 -6.69 -7.75
C GLN A 125 14.46 -6.53 -9.02
N LYS A 126 14.53 -7.57 -9.86
CA LYS A 126 15.38 -7.58 -11.05
C LYS A 126 14.96 -6.57 -12.13
N TYR A 127 13.73 -6.04 -12.06
CA TYR A 127 13.21 -5.05 -13.00
C TYR A 127 13.49 -3.60 -12.57
N LEU A 128 13.76 -3.38 -11.28
CA LEU A 128 13.92 -2.06 -10.69
C LEU A 128 15.29 -1.46 -11.02
N ASP A 129 15.30 -0.16 -11.32
CA ASP A 129 16.55 0.59 -11.44
C ASP A 129 17.03 0.95 -10.02
N PRO A 130 18.32 0.74 -9.68
CA PRO A 130 18.84 0.98 -8.34
C PRO A 130 18.61 2.40 -7.80
N HIS A 131 18.53 3.40 -8.68
CA HIS A 131 18.39 4.83 -8.35
C HIS A 131 16.96 5.36 -8.53
N ASP A 132 16.01 4.48 -8.86
CA ASP A 132 14.61 4.86 -9.03
C ASP A 132 13.93 5.09 -7.68
N PHE A 133 13.05 6.09 -7.59
CA PHE A 133 12.25 6.31 -6.39
C PHE A 133 11.41 5.06 -6.07
N GLU A 134 10.90 4.38 -7.11
CA GLU A 134 10.14 3.14 -6.99
C GLU A 134 10.96 2.01 -6.33
N ASN A 135 12.28 1.98 -6.55
CA ASN A 135 13.16 1.01 -5.90
C ASN A 135 13.36 1.31 -4.41
N HIS A 136 13.42 2.59 -4.04
CA HIS A 136 13.45 3.00 -2.64
C HIS A 136 12.15 2.65 -1.92
N ILE A 137 10.99 2.96 -2.53
CA ILE A 137 9.67 2.56 -2.01
C ILE A 137 9.58 1.04 -1.89
N TYR A 138 9.99 0.29 -2.91
CA TYR A 138 10.02 -1.17 -2.89
C TYR A 138 10.84 -1.72 -1.72
N LYS A 139 12.05 -1.19 -1.48
CA LYS A 139 12.91 -1.62 -0.37
C LYS A 139 12.26 -1.27 0.97
N GLY A 140 11.71 -0.08 1.10
CA GLY A 140 10.94 0.34 2.27
C GLY A 140 9.79 -0.63 2.57
N THR A 141 8.96 -0.89 1.56
CA THR A 141 7.81 -1.81 1.64
C THR A 141 8.23 -3.22 2.04
N LYS A 142 9.34 -3.74 1.48
CA LYS A 142 9.89 -5.06 1.83
C LYS A 142 10.30 -5.14 3.30
N HIS A 143 10.98 -4.11 3.81
CA HIS A 143 11.41 -4.07 5.21
C HIS A 143 10.23 -3.85 6.17
N PHE A 144 9.28 -3.00 5.79
CA PHE A 144 8.04 -2.81 6.54
C PHE A 144 7.25 -4.13 6.65
N ASN A 145 7.02 -4.81 5.52
CA ASN A 145 6.32 -6.10 5.51
C ASN A 145 7.01 -7.14 6.39
N ARG A 146 8.35 -7.20 6.37
CA ARG A 146 9.08 -8.10 7.28
C ARG A 146 8.82 -7.76 8.74
N GLY A 147 8.93 -6.47 9.12
CA GLY A 147 8.66 -6.01 10.48
C GLY A 147 7.22 -6.30 10.91
N PHE A 148 6.25 -6.03 10.04
CA PHE A 148 4.83 -6.30 10.27
C PHE A 148 4.56 -7.79 10.50
N LEU A 149 5.09 -8.68 9.64
CA LEU A 149 4.93 -10.13 9.81
C LEU A 149 5.53 -10.62 11.14
N ASP A 150 6.73 -10.15 11.46
CA ASP A 150 7.42 -10.50 12.71
C ASP A 150 6.67 -9.95 13.94
N ALA A 151 5.98 -8.81 13.81
CA ALA A 151 5.13 -8.19 14.83
C ALA A 151 3.83 -8.95 15.06
N CYS A 152 3.11 -9.32 14.02
CA CYS A 152 1.91 -10.15 14.14
C CYS A 152 2.23 -11.48 14.83
N ASP A 153 3.30 -12.17 14.41
CA ASP A 153 3.72 -13.41 15.05
C ASP A 153 4.15 -13.21 16.51
N LEU A 154 4.72 -12.05 16.86
CA LEU A 154 5.03 -11.71 18.25
C LEU A 154 3.74 -11.53 19.07
N LEU A 155 2.75 -10.82 18.52
CA LEU A 155 1.47 -10.55 19.19
C LEU A 155 0.64 -11.84 19.38
N PHE A 156 0.62 -12.73 18.39
CA PHE A 156 -0.08 -14.02 18.49
C PHE A 156 0.51 -14.92 19.59
N ASN A 157 1.83 -14.88 19.77
CA ASN A 157 2.53 -15.71 20.75
C ASN A 157 2.90 -14.95 22.04
N PHE A 158 2.36 -13.75 22.24
CA PHE A 158 2.84 -12.83 23.28
C PHE A 158 2.66 -13.39 24.69
N VAL A 159 1.56 -14.09 24.96
CA VAL A 159 1.22 -14.64 26.28
C VAL A 159 2.11 -15.84 26.64
N ASP A 160 2.54 -16.60 25.64
CA ASP A 160 3.28 -17.85 25.82
C ASP A 160 4.81 -17.67 25.67
N ALA A 161 5.25 -16.49 25.22
CA ALA A 161 6.66 -16.19 24.98
C ALA A 161 7.39 -15.74 26.25
N ASP A 162 8.65 -16.14 26.38
CA ASP A 162 9.55 -15.66 27.43
C ASP A 162 9.86 -14.17 27.27
N GLN A 163 10.04 -13.45 28.40
CA GLN A 163 10.25 -12.00 28.39
C GLN A 163 11.51 -11.59 27.61
N ASP A 164 12.61 -12.32 27.74
CA ASP A 164 13.85 -12.02 27.01
C ASP A 164 13.66 -12.26 25.51
N GLN A 165 12.85 -13.26 25.15
CA GLN A 165 12.48 -13.52 23.76
C GLN A 165 11.63 -12.38 23.19
N ILE A 166 10.63 -11.88 23.92
CA ILE A 166 9.80 -10.74 23.49
C ILE A 166 10.68 -9.50 23.27
N ILE A 167 11.54 -9.16 24.23
CA ILE A 167 12.44 -8.00 24.13
C ILE A 167 13.38 -8.13 22.92
N LYS A 168 13.98 -9.29 22.73
CA LYS A 168 14.87 -9.55 21.58
C LYS A 168 14.14 -9.42 20.26
N ARG A 169 12.92 -9.94 20.15
CA ARG A 169 12.09 -9.84 18.94
C ARG A 169 11.66 -8.41 18.67
N ALA A 170 11.19 -7.68 19.68
CA ALA A 170 10.79 -6.28 19.57
C ALA A 170 11.93 -5.41 19.01
N LYS A 171 13.18 -5.63 19.44
CA LYS A 171 14.36 -4.93 18.89
C LYS A 171 14.61 -5.24 17.40
N LEU A 172 14.43 -6.49 16.98
CA LEU A 172 14.58 -6.89 15.57
C LEU A 172 13.46 -6.30 14.68
N ILE A 173 12.24 -6.23 15.21
CA ILE A 173 11.09 -5.63 14.55
C ILE A 173 11.31 -4.11 14.40
N SER A 174 11.67 -3.42 15.47
CA SER A 174 12.05 -1.99 15.46
C SER A 174 13.14 -1.71 14.42
N SER A 175 14.19 -2.54 14.37
CA SER A 175 15.26 -2.41 13.38
C SER A 175 14.75 -2.53 11.94
N SER A 176 13.74 -3.38 11.69
CA SER A 176 13.14 -3.53 10.36
C SER A 176 12.39 -2.27 9.94
N PHE A 177 11.62 -1.67 10.85
CA PHE A 177 10.92 -0.40 10.59
C PHE A 177 11.88 0.77 10.42
N PHE A 178 12.98 0.82 11.19
CA PHE A 178 14.04 1.82 10.99
C PHE A 178 14.64 1.75 9.58
N VAL A 179 14.98 0.54 9.10
CA VAL A 179 15.54 0.37 7.75
C VAL A 179 14.51 0.75 6.67
N ALA A 180 13.23 0.43 6.89
CA ALA A 180 12.15 0.84 5.99
C ALA A 180 12.07 2.37 5.89
N GLU A 181 12.08 3.06 7.03
CA GLU A 181 12.08 4.53 7.12
C GLU A 181 13.26 5.15 6.37
N GLN A 182 14.48 4.62 6.54
CA GLN A 182 15.66 5.14 5.83
C GLN A 182 15.51 5.02 4.30
N HIS A 183 14.92 3.93 3.81
CA HIS A 183 14.66 3.81 2.38
C HIS A 183 13.64 4.83 1.88
N LEU A 184 12.58 5.09 2.65
CA LEU A 184 11.57 6.10 2.30
C LEU A 184 12.13 7.53 2.37
N LYS A 185 13.01 7.82 3.34
CA LYS A 185 13.75 9.08 3.40
C LYS A 185 14.61 9.28 2.16
N ASN A 186 15.33 8.25 1.73
CA ASN A 186 16.13 8.29 0.51
C ASN A 186 15.27 8.51 -0.74
N ALA A 187 14.04 7.97 -0.79
CA ALA A 187 13.11 8.22 -1.90
C ALA A 187 12.74 9.70 -2.04
N LEU A 188 12.71 10.46 -0.94
CA LEU A 188 12.40 11.89 -0.94
C LEU A 188 13.61 12.78 -1.26
N SER A 189 14.83 12.30 -1.01
CA SER A 189 16.06 13.10 -1.12
C SER A 189 16.90 12.82 -2.37
N ASP A 190 16.63 11.73 -3.10
CA ASP A 190 17.40 11.37 -4.30
C ASP A 190 16.95 12.20 -5.53
N GLU A 191 17.77 13.17 -5.93
CA GLU A 191 17.54 14.00 -7.12
C GLU A 191 17.39 13.16 -8.40
N ARG A 192 18.09 12.03 -8.50
CA ARG A 192 17.97 11.13 -9.64
C ARG A 192 16.63 10.41 -9.67
N GLY A 193 16.07 10.13 -8.49
CA GLY A 193 14.71 9.60 -8.35
C GLY A 193 13.66 10.56 -8.91
N TYR A 194 13.78 11.86 -8.61
CA TYR A 194 12.92 12.90 -9.17
C TYR A 194 13.02 12.98 -10.70
N GLU A 195 14.23 12.93 -11.25
CA GLU A 195 14.43 12.96 -12.70
C GLU A 195 13.81 11.74 -13.39
N LEU A 196 13.97 10.55 -12.82
CA LEU A 196 13.35 9.33 -13.34
C LEU A 196 11.83 9.37 -13.27
N PHE A 197 11.25 9.90 -12.18
CA PHE A 197 9.81 10.15 -12.08
C PHE A 197 9.33 11.10 -13.19
N ARG A 198 10.06 12.18 -13.44
CA ARG A 198 9.74 13.13 -14.52
C ARG A 198 9.73 12.45 -15.89
N ILE A 199 10.72 11.62 -16.20
CA ILE A 199 10.81 10.85 -17.46
C ILE A 199 9.64 9.86 -17.57
N GLN A 200 9.31 9.15 -16.49
CA GLN A 200 8.17 8.25 -16.46
C GLN A 200 6.86 8.99 -16.71
N PHE A 201 6.66 10.15 -16.08
CA PHE A 201 5.46 10.96 -16.29
C PHE A 201 5.37 11.51 -17.71
N GLN A 202 6.48 11.93 -18.31
CA GLN A 202 6.51 12.33 -19.72
C GLN A 202 6.08 11.18 -20.64
N THR A 203 6.43 9.94 -20.27
CA THR A 203 5.98 8.74 -20.98
C THR A 203 4.47 8.50 -20.80
N LEU A 204 3.95 8.62 -19.56
CA LEU A 204 2.51 8.51 -19.26
C LEU A 204 1.68 9.51 -20.07
N SER A 205 2.15 10.75 -20.15
CA SER A 205 1.38 11.88 -20.66
C SER A 205 1.64 12.20 -22.13
N ASN A 206 2.36 11.34 -22.87
CA ASN A 206 2.76 11.64 -24.26
C ASN A 206 1.55 11.87 -25.19
N ASN A 207 0.41 11.24 -24.88
CA ASN A 207 -0.81 11.27 -25.67
C ASN A 207 -1.72 12.47 -25.31
N LEU A 208 -1.46 13.13 -24.18
CA LEU A 208 -2.20 14.33 -23.79
C LEU A 208 -1.71 15.52 -24.64
N LYS A 209 -2.62 16.09 -25.43
CA LYS A 209 -2.29 17.24 -26.30
C LYS A 209 -2.21 18.55 -25.51
N ASP A 210 -3.05 18.71 -24.49
CA ASP A 210 -3.10 19.91 -23.65
C ASP A 210 -1.87 19.98 -22.73
N ILE A 211 -1.10 21.07 -22.82
CA ILE A 211 0.10 21.30 -22.01
C ILE A 211 -0.27 21.65 -20.56
N GLU A 212 -1.34 22.42 -20.35
CA GLU A 212 -1.74 22.84 -19.01
C GLU A 212 -2.35 21.67 -18.24
N GLN A 213 -3.13 20.82 -18.90
CA GLN A 213 -3.61 19.57 -18.31
C GLN A 213 -2.44 18.65 -17.92
N ARG A 214 -1.41 18.54 -18.76
CA ARG A 214 -0.20 17.75 -18.46
C ARG A 214 0.55 18.27 -17.24
N LYS A 215 0.77 19.58 -17.15
CA LYS A 215 1.40 20.21 -15.97
C LYS A 215 0.60 19.98 -14.70
N TYR A 216 -0.72 20.15 -14.78
CA TYR A 216 -1.63 19.91 -13.66
C TYR A 216 -1.54 18.47 -13.15
N LEU A 217 -1.65 17.49 -14.06
CA LEU A 217 -1.56 16.07 -13.71
C LEU A 217 -0.17 15.68 -13.19
N PHE A 218 0.90 16.27 -13.73
CA PHE A 218 2.25 16.07 -13.22
C PHE A 218 2.36 16.51 -11.77
N GLN A 219 1.91 17.72 -11.48
CA GLN A 219 1.95 18.27 -10.12
C GLN A 219 1.11 17.43 -9.16
N LYS A 220 -0.08 16.97 -9.60
CA LYS A 220 -0.94 16.09 -8.80
C LYS A 220 -0.28 14.75 -8.51
N SER A 221 0.24 14.07 -9.53
CA SER A 221 0.92 12.78 -9.35
C SER A 221 2.17 12.92 -8.47
N LEU A 222 2.99 13.97 -8.69
CA LEU A 222 4.17 14.25 -7.87
C LEU A 222 3.79 14.48 -6.39
N ASN A 223 2.80 15.35 -6.14
CA ASN A 223 2.37 15.66 -4.78
C ASN A 223 1.80 14.41 -4.10
N SER A 224 0.96 13.63 -4.77
CA SER A 224 0.42 12.38 -4.20
C SER A 224 1.52 11.36 -3.88
N ASN A 225 2.54 11.23 -4.73
CA ASN A 225 3.69 10.36 -4.45
C ASN A 225 4.49 10.85 -3.23
N ILE A 226 4.76 12.15 -3.14
CA ILE A 226 5.48 12.73 -1.99
C ILE A 226 4.70 12.52 -0.69
N GLU A 227 3.39 12.80 -0.69
CA GLU A 227 2.56 12.62 0.50
C GLU A 227 2.42 11.15 0.89
N TYR A 228 2.26 10.23 -0.08
CA TYR A 228 2.31 8.78 0.17
C TYR A 228 3.62 8.38 0.89
N ILE A 229 4.77 8.81 0.38
CA ILE A 229 6.07 8.46 0.98
C ILE A 229 6.22 9.05 2.39
N LYS A 230 5.76 10.29 2.61
CA LYS A 230 5.78 10.92 3.94
C LYS A 230 4.91 10.15 4.92
N VAL A 231 3.66 9.87 4.57
CA VAL A 231 2.72 9.12 5.41
C VAL A 231 3.29 7.73 5.72
N PHE A 232 3.81 7.03 4.72
CA PHE A 232 4.38 5.70 4.92
C PHE A 232 5.62 5.73 5.84
N LYS A 233 6.45 6.78 5.72
CA LYS A 233 7.61 6.98 6.59
C LYS A 233 7.17 7.24 8.03
N GLU A 234 6.14 8.04 8.26
CA GLU A 234 5.57 8.25 9.60
C GLU A 234 4.94 6.95 10.17
N LEU A 235 4.26 6.14 9.34
CA LEU A 235 3.77 4.83 9.75
C LEU A 235 4.90 3.90 10.22
N CYS A 236 6.05 3.91 9.52
CA CYS A 236 7.25 3.20 9.94
C CYS A 236 7.77 3.72 11.29
N LEU A 237 7.76 5.04 11.50
CA LEU A 237 8.20 5.67 12.75
C LEU A 237 7.33 5.23 13.93
N ILE A 238 5.99 5.30 13.78
CA ILE A 238 5.04 4.91 14.83
C ILE A 238 5.24 3.42 15.20
N ASN A 239 5.35 2.56 14.18
CA ASN A 239 5.63 1.14 14.37
C ASN A 239 6.97 0.89 15.07
N ARG A 240 8.02 1.65 14.70
CA ARG A 240 9.32 1.57 15.37
C ARG A 240 9.20 1.95 16.84
N THR A 241 8.62 3.12 17.13
CA THR A 241 8.45 3.65 18.49
C THR A 241 7.69 2.68 19.39
N PHE A 242 6.62 2.06 18.88
CA PHE A 242 5.89 1.04 19.62
C PHE A 242 6.81 -0.11 20.07
N HIS A 243 7.63 -0.64 19.15
CA HIS A 243 8.51 -1.78 19.44
C HIS A 243 9.76 -1.39 20.24
N GLU A 244 10.23 -0.15 20.13
CA GLU A 244 11.26 0.42 21.01
C GLU A 244 10.74 0.45 22.45
N ASN A 245 9.58 1.07 22.69
CA ASN A 245 8.94 1.14 24.00
C ASN A 245 8.64 -0.25 24.58
N LEU A 246 8.11 -1.16 23.76
CA LEU A 246 7.84 -2.55 24.17
C LEU A 246 9.13 -3.27 24.60
N SER A 247 10.25 -2.99 23.95
CA SER A 247 11.54 -3.61 24.30
C SER A 247 12.17 -3.05 25.58
N GLU A 248 11.72 -1.89 26.04
CA GLU A 248 12.18 -1.23 27.26
C GLU A 248 11.31 -1.58 28.47
N ASP A 249 9.98 -1.60 28.29
CA ASP A 249 9.01 -1.97 29.33
C ASP A 249 7.87 -2.81 28.74
N LEU A 250 7.80 -4.10 29.10
CA LEU A 250 6.70 -4.96 28.64
C LEU A 250 5.31 -4.52 29.14
N LYS A 251 5.23 -3.75 30.24
CA LYS A 251 3.97 -3.17 30.70
C LYS A 251 3.44 -2.11 29.74
N PHE A 252 4.28 -1.56 28.87
CA PHE A 252 3.89 -0.66 27.80
C PHE A 252 2.71 -1.22 27.00
N MET A 253 2.68 -2.52 26.72
CA MET A 253 1.61 -3.17 25.92
C MET A 253 0.20 -2.95 26.49
N GLY A 254 0.07 -2.77 27.81
CA GLY A 254 -1.22 -2.50 28.48
C GLY A 254 -1.49 -1.03 28.74
N SER A 255 -0.64 -0.12 28.25
CA SER A 255 -0.71 1.31 28.55
C SER A 255 -1.62 2.06 27.58
N LEU A 256 -2.14 3.21 28.02
CA LEU A 256 -2.86 4.15 27.14
C LEU A 256 -1.99 4.65 25.98
N GLU A 257 -0.67 4.76 26.20
CA GLU A 257 0.27 5.17 25.16
C GLU A 257 0.34 4.13 24.03
N SER A 258 0.37 2.84 24.36
CA SER A 258 0.34 1.77 23.34
C SER A 258 -0.96 1.77 22.54
N MET A 259 -2.10 1.99 23.20
CA MET A 259 -3.41 2.10 22.54
C MET A 259 -3.44 3.31 21.59
N PHE A 260 -2.93 4.45 22.03
CA PHE A 260 -2.79 5.64 21.19
C PHE A 260 -1.92 5.35 19.96
N LEU A 261 -0.79 4.67 20.10
CA LEU A 261 0.05 4.32 18.94
C LEU A 261 -0.68 3.39 17.98
N PHE A 262 -1.45 2.39 18.44
CA PHE A 262 -2.27 1.55 17.56
C PHE A 262 -3.31 2.38 16.79
N GLU A 263 -4.02 3.29 17.47
CA GLU A 263 -4.94 4.20 16.79
C GLU A 263 -4.23 5.04 15.73
N GLN A 264 -3.02 5.55 16.02
CA GLN A 264 -2.23 6.27 15.01
C GLN A 264 -1.79 5.36 13.85
N MET A 265 -1.44 4.10 14.09
CA MET A 265 -1.13 3.15 13.00
C MET A 265 -2.30 3.01 12.04
N ASP A 266 -3.52 2.82 12.56
CA ASP A 266 -4.74 2.70 11.74
C ASP A 266 -4.99 3.97 10.91
N GLN A 267 -4.82 5.15 11.51
CA GLN A 267 -4.97 6.45 10.83
C GLN A 267 -3.99 6.61 9.66
N TYR A 268 -2.72 6.29 9.90
CA TYR A 268 -1.67 6.43 8.90
C TYR A 268 -1.75 5.36 7.81
N GLU A 269 -2.23 4.16 8.12
CA GLU A 269 -2.55 3.14 7.13
C GLU A 269 -3.67 3.59 6.19
N ALA A 270 -4.78 4.12 6.74
CA ALA A 270 -5.87 4.68 5.96
C ALA A 270 -5.42 5.84 5.05
N LEU A 271 -4.58 6.75 5.57
CA LEU A 271 -3.97 7.83 4.77
C LEU A 271 -3.07 7.28 3.65
N MET A 272 -2.29 6.24 3.93
CA MET A 272 -1.40 5.61 2.95
C MET A 272 -2.22 4.98 1.81
N ILE A 273 -3.26 4.22 2.15
CA ILE A 273 -4.17 3.59 1.18
C ILE A 273 -4.82 4.64 0.29
N ARG A 274 -5.37 5.72 0.88
CA ARG A 274 -5.97 6.83 0.14
C ARG A 274 -4.99 7.42 -0.89
N HIS A 275 -3.77 7.74 -0.47
CA HIS A 275 -2.79 8.30 -1.40
C HIS A 275 -2.36 7.30 -2.47
N ALA A 276 -2.29 6.01 -2.15
CA ALA A 276 -1.96 4.99 -3.13
C ALA A 276 -3.04 4.84 -4.23
N ILE A 277 -4.32 4.91 -3.84
CA ILE A 277 -5.44 4.96 -4.79
C ILE A 277 -5.35 6.23 -5.64
N ASP A 278 -5.15 7.40 -5.03
CA ASP A 278 -5.00 8.68 -5.75
C ASP A 278 -3.86 8.64 -6.78
N ILE A 279 -2.71 8.04 -6.46
CA ILE A 279 -1.59 7.88 -7.40
C ILE A 279 -2.04 7.04 -8.61
N CYS A 280 -2.68 5.90 -8.38
CA CYS A 280 -3.14 5.03 -9.46
C CYS A 280 -4.18 5.75 -10.35
N LEU A 281 -5.09 6.52 -9.75
CA LEU A 281 -6.08 7.32 -10.45
C LEU A 281 -5.42 8.41 -11.31
N HIS A 282 -4.47 9.16 -10.75
CA HIS A 282 -3.74 10.19 -11.50
C HIS A 282 -2.95 9.61 -12.68
N ASP A 283 -2.31 8.45 -12.50
CA ASP A 283 -1.58 7.77 -13.56
C ASP A 283 -2.53 7.32 -14.69
N LEU A 284 -3.68 6.72 -14.35
CA LEU A 284 -4.68 6.31 -15.33
C LEU A 284 -5.33 7.50 -16.05
N MET A 285 -5.56 8.62 -15.35
CA MET A 285 -6.00 9.87 -15.98
C MET A 285 -4.95 10.43 -16.94
N ALA A 286 -3.67 10.38 -16.56
CA ALA A 286 -2.57 10.82 -17.42
C ALA A 286 -2.45 9.97 -18.70
N LEU A 287 -2.81 8.69 -18.61
CA LEU A 287 -2.90 7.74 -19.73
C LEU A 287 -4.20 7.83 -20.53
N ASN A 288 -5.09 8.79 -20.21
CA ASN A 288 -6.40 8.97 -20.83
C ASN A 288 -7.29 7.70 -20.74
N SER A 289 -7.13 6.92 -19.68
CA SER A 289 -8.00 5.77 -19.38
C SER A 289 -9.32 6.24 -18.79
N SER A 290 -10.42 5.60 -19.19
CA SER A 290 -11.71 5.81 -18.52
C SER A 290 -11.66 5.16 -17.14
N ILE A 291 -12.01 5.93 -16.11
CA ILE A 291 -12.04 5.45 -14.73
C ILE A 291 -13.45 5.66 -14.19
N PRO A 292 -14.14 4.59 -13.74
CA PRO A 292 -15.38 4.74 -12.99
C PRO A 292 -15.14 5.46 -11.66
N HIS A 293 -16.22 5.92 -11.03
CA HIS A 293 -16.14 6.45 -9.68
C HIS A 293 -15.66 5.37 -8.71
N ILE A 294 -14.71 5.73 -7.84
CA ILE A 294 -14.16 4.87 -6.78
C ILE A 294 -14.39 5.57 -5.45
N GLU A 295 -15.07 4.88 -4.54
CA GLU A 295 -15.24 5.31 -3.16
C GLU A 295 -14.02 4.84 -2.34
N ILE A 296 -13.39 5.75 -1.59
CA ILE A 296 -12.28 5.43 -0.66
C ILE A 296 -12.89 5.29 0.74
N PHE A 297 -13.11 4.07 1.19
CA PHE A 297 -13.80 3.76 2.44
C PHE A 297 -12.95 4.05 3.67
N SER A 298 -11.64 3.75 3.63
CA SER A 298 -10.68 4.08 4.69
C SER A 298 -10.62 5.60 4.95
N GLY A 299 -11.01 6.43 3.98
CA GLY A 299 -11.16 7.88 4.16
C GLY A 299 -12.12 8.28 5.29
N ARG A 300 -13.05 7.39 5.68
CA ARG A 300 -13.99 7.58 6.79
C ARG A 300 -13.36 7.29 8.16
N LEU A 301 -12.21 6.60 8.18
CA LEU A 301 -11.44 6.33 9.39
C LEU A 301 -10.57 7.52 9.78
N ILE A 302 -10.19 8.36 8.80
CA ILE A 302 -9.27 9.48 9.00
C ILE A 302 -9.93 10.53 9.88
N LYS A 303 -9.48 10.65 11.12
CA LYS A 303 -9.87 11.70 12.06
C LYS A 303 -9.04 12.94 11.76
N ASP A 304 -9.69 14.08 11.55
CA ASP A 304 -8.99 15.35 11.46
C ASP A 304 -8.56 15.76 12.88
N PRO A 305 -7.25 15.99 13.13
CA PRO A 305 -6.72 16.28 14.46
C PRO A 305 -7.36 17.51 15.11
N VAL A 306 -7.99 18.40 14.33
CA VAL A 306 -8.71 19.57 14.83
C VAL A 306 -10.04 19.20 15.51
N TYR A 307 -10.69 18.09 15.12
CA TYR A 307 -12.02 17.74 15.63
C TYR A 307 -11.99 17.06 16.99
N ASP A 308 -10.98 16.23 17.27
CA ASP A 308 -10.81 15.58 18.57
C ASP A 308 -10.44 16.58 19.67
N VAL A 309 -9.73 17.65 19.33
CA VAL A 309 -9.42 18.75 20.27
C VAL A 309 -10.63 19.65 20.53
N LEU A 310 -11.52 19.81 19.54
CA LEU A 310 -12.68 20.70 19.64
C LEU A 310 -13.97 20.00 20.12
N GLY A 311 -13.96 18.68 20.33
CA GLY A 311 -15.08 17.93 20.90
C GLY A 311 -16.39 18.01 20.09
N LYS A 312 -16.33 18.40 18.81
CA LYS A 312 -17.52 18.50 17.97
C LYS A 312 -17.74 17.20 17.20
N LYS A 313 -18.52 16.30 17.80
CA LYS A 313 -19.20 15.21 17.08
C LYS A 313 -20.09 15.84 16.01
N VAL A 314 -19.83 15.55 14.74
CA VAL A 314 -20.78 15.84 13.66
C VAL A 314 -21.72 14.64 13.53
N LEU A 315 -23.02 14.97 13.45
CA LEU A 315 -24.18 14.08 13.32
C LEU A 315 -24.21 13.30 12.01
#